data_AF-A0A349HTM3-F1
#
_entry.id   AF-A0A349HTM3-F1
#
_cell.length_a   1.000
_cell.length_b   1.000
_cell.length_c   1.000
_cell.angle_alpha   90.00
_cell.angle_beta   90.00
_cell.angle_gamma   90.00
#
_symmetry.space_group_name_H-M   'P 1'
#
loop_
_entity.id
_entity.type
_entity.pdbx_description
1 polymer ?
#
loop_
_entity_poly.entity_id
_entity_poly.type
_entity_poly.pdbx_seq_one_letter_code
_entity_poly.pdbx_strand_id
1 'polypeptide(L)'
;MDKLNNKNNKLILNILLIIIFASIIILLDTKKIGDAYIRRILNLSAIYAIVSVSMNLVNGFTGLFSLGQAGFMAIGAYTVAIFTVPLAARAKIFYITPQNPVLAQIELPFVIALILGG
;
A
#
# COMPACT_ATOMS: atom_id res chain seq x y z
N MET A 1 29.95 16.22 -23.27
CA MET A 1 28.82 15.64 -22.50
C MET A 1 27.59 15.40 -23.40
N ASP A 2 27.76 15.42 -24.73
CA ASP A 2 26.66 15.62 -25.68
C ASP A 2 26.09 14.33 -26.29
N LYS A 3 26.68 13.16 -25.99
CA LYS A 3 26.17 11.86 -26.48
C LYS A 3 24.91 11.37 -25.74
N LEU A 4 24.52 12.01 -24.64
CA LEU A 4 23.32 11.66 -23.86
C LEU A 4 22.02 12.32 -24.38
N ASN A 5 22.10 13.24 -25.36
CA ASN A 5 20.92 13.99 -25.82
C ASN A 5 20.19 13.37 -27.04
N ASN A 6 20.32 12.06 -27.26
CA ASN A 6 19.53 11.34 -28.26
C ASN A 6 18.23 10.80 -27.61
N LYS A 7 17.07 11.00 -28.25
CA LYS A 7 15.76 10.49 -27.83
C LYS A 7 15.79 8.99 -27.46
N ASN A 8 16.54 8.19 -28.21
CA ASN A 8 16.68 6.75 -27.95
C ASN A 8 17.49 6.46 -26.69
N ASN A 9 18.54 7.25 -26.43
CA ASN A 9 19.35 7.11 -25.21
C ASN A 9 18.54 7.51 -23.95
N LYS A 10 17.65 8.52 -24.07
CA LYS A 10 16.72 8.90 -22.98
C LYS A 10 15.69 7.81 -22.69
N LEU A 11 15.15 7.17 -23.72
CA LEU A 11 14.22 6.05 -23.55
C LEU A 11 14.91 4.87 -22.86
N ILE A 12 16.12 4.50 -23.30
CA ILE A 12 16.92 3.46 -22.65
C ILE A 12 17.18 3.82 -21.19
N LEU A 13 17.58 5.07 -20.89
CA LEU A 13 17.79 5.51 -19.51
C LEU A 13 16.53 5.39 -18.66
N ASN A 14 15.38 5.84 -19.17
CA ASN A 14 14.11 5.76 -18.43
C ASN A 14 13.71 4.32 -18.14
N ILE A 15 13.85 3.41 -19.12
CA ILE A 15 13.58 1.98 -18.93
C ILE A 15 14.52 1.40 -17.87
N LEU A 16 15.80 1.74 -17.92
CA LEU A 16 16.80 1.28 -16.96
C LEU A 16 16.45 1.76 -15.54
N LEU A 17 16.00 3.01 -15.40
CA LEU A 17 15.59 3.60 -14.12
C LEU A 17 14.34 2.91 -13.55
N ILE A 18 13.35 2.60 -14.40
CA ILE A 18 12.15 1.84 -14.00
C ILE A 18 12.54 0.43 -13.55
N ILE A 19 13.43 -0.25 -14.28
CA ILE A 19 13.91 -1.60 -13.92
C ILE A 19 14.64 -1.57 -12.57
N ILE A 20 15.53 -0.61 -12.34
CA ILE A 20 16.22 -0.45 -11.07
C ILE A 20 15.22 -0.25 -9.94
N PHE A 21 14.25 0.63 -10.12
CA PHE A 21 13.23 0.91 -9.11
C PHE A 21 12.37 -0.32 -8.79
N ALA A 22 11.87 -1.01 -9.82
CA ALA A 22 11.11 -2.26 -9.65
C ALA A 22 11.93 -3.34 -8.95
N SER A 23 13.22 -3.46 -9.28
CA SER A 23 14.13 -4.41 -8.64
C SER A 23 14.27 -4.13 -7.15
N ILE A 24 14.45 -2.86 -6.77
CA ILE A 24 14.53 -2.46 -5.35
C ILE A 24 13.25 -2.86 -4.60
N ILE A 25 12.07 -2.62 -5.17
CA ILE A 25 10.78 -3.01 -4.56
C ILE A 25 10.71 -4.52 -4.34
N ILE A 26 11.06 -5.33 -5.35
CA ILE A 26 11.04 -6.79 -5.25
C ILE A 26 12.01 -7.29 -4.17
N LEU A 27 13.20 -6.69 -4.07
CA LEU A 27 14.20 -7.08 -3.06
C LEU A 27 13.75 -6.73 -1.64
N LEU A 28 13.05 -5.60 -1.46
CA LEU A 28 12.44 -5.22 -0.19
C LEU A 28 11.33 -6.22 0.20
N ASP A 29 10.47 -6.60 -0.75
CA ASP A 29 9.35 -7.52 -0.50
C ASP A 29 9.81 -8.95 -0.18
N THR A 30 10.86 -9.43 -0.87
CA THR A 30 11.46 -10.76 -0.63
C THR A 30 12.22 -10.85 0.70
N LYS A 31 12.18 -9.81 1.54
CA LYS A 31 12.88 -9.73 2.84
C LYS A 31 14.41 -9.86 2.74
N LYS A 32 14.98 -9.68 1.54
CA LYS A 32 16.44 -9.73 1.32
C LYS A 32 17.12 -8.45 1.77
N ILE A 33 16.41 -7.32 1.65
CA ILE A 33 16.88 -5.99 2.02
C ILE A 33 15.85 -5.33 2.94
N GLY A 34 16.32 -4.68 4.00
CA GLY A 34 15.49 -3.94 4.94
C GLY A 34 14.79 -4.81 5.99
N ASP A 35 14.75 -4.33 7.23
CA ASP A 35 14.01 -4.99 8.32
C ASP A 35 12.49 -4.74 8.21
N ALA A 36 11.69 -5.51 8.96
CA ALA A 36 10.24 -5.33 9.07
C ALA A 36 9.85 -3.90 9.47
N TYR A 37 10.67 -3.25 10.28
CA TYR A 37 10.49 -1.86 10.66
C TYR A 37 10.59 -0.89 9.48
N ILE A 38 11.63 -1.03 8.65
CA ILE A 38 11.86 -0.15 7.49
C ILE A 38 10.71 -0.31 6.48
N ARG A 39 10.31 -1.55 6.19
CA ARG A 39 9.15 -1.81 5.31
C ARG A 39 7.87 -1.17 5.83
N ARG A 40 7.61 -1.27 7.13
CA ARG A 40 6.43 -0.64 7.75
C ARG A 40 6.45 0.87 7.53
N ILE A 41 7.59 1.52 7.77
CA ILE A 41 7.71 2.97 7.55
C ILE A 41 7.48 3.34 6.09
N LEU A 42 8.10 2.61 5.15
CA LEU A 42 7.94 2.87 3.71
C LEU A 42 6.50 2.70 3.24
N ASN A 43 5.81 1.66 3.72
CA ASN A 43 4.41 1.46 3.38
C ASN A 43 3.53 2.59 3.95
N LEU A 44 3.74 2.96 5.22
CA LEU A 44 2.99 4.05 5.84
C LEU A 44 3.27 5.39 5.14
N SER A 45 4.52 5.69 4.80
CA SER A 45 4.87 6.93 4.11
C SER A 45 4.26 7.01 2.72
N ALA A 46 4.26 5.90 1.96
CA ALA A 46 3.62 5.84 0.64
C ALA A 46 2.10 6.07 0.75
N ILE A 47 1.44 5.42 1.71
CA ILE A 47 0.01 5.61 1.98
C ILE A 47 -0.29 7.07 2.36
N TYR A 48 0.46 7.64 3.30
CA TYR A 48 0.25 9.03 3.71
C TYR A 48 0.60 10.05 2.64
N ALA A 49 1.54 9.75 1.74
CA ALA A 49 1.82 10.61 0.59
C ALA A 49 0.60 10.70 -0.34
N ILE A 50 -0.06 9.58 -0.63
CA ILE A 50 -1.29 9.56 -1.45
C ILE A 50 -2.40 10.36 -0.77
N VAL A 51 -2.62 10.13 0.52
CA VAL A 51 -3.62 10.87 1.31
C VAL A 51 -3.31 12.37 1.34
N SER A 52 -2.04 12.74 1.54
CA SER A 52 -1.60 14.15 1.58
C SER A 52 -1.89 14.87 0.26
N VAL A 53 -1.60 14.24 -0.88
CA VAL A 53 -1.94 14.81 -2.20
C VAL A 53 -3.45 14.98 -2.34
N SER A 54 -4.23 13.99 -1.90
CA SER A 54 -5.69 14.05 -1.96
C SER A 54 -6.28 15.12 -1.04
N MET A 55 -5.73 15.30 0.16
CA MET A 55 -6.15 16.35 1.10
C MET A 55 -5.72 17.74 0.63
N ASN A 56 -4.59 17.87 -0.06
CA ASN A 56 -4.20 19.13 -0.69
C ASN A 56 -5.24 19.56 -1.74
N LEU A 57 -5.77 18.61 -2.52
CA LEU A 57 -6.82 18.92 -3.50
C LEU A 57 -8.11 19.44 -2.83
N VAL A 58 -8.57 18.75 -1.79
CA VAL A 58 -9.84 19.10 -1.12
C VAL A 58 -9.67 20.30 -0.19
N ASN A 59 -8.84 20.16 0.84
CA ASN A 59 -8.67 21.20 1.86
C ASN A 59 -7.94 22.43 1.32
N GLY A 60 -7.01 22.24 0.38
CA GLY A 60 -6.21 23.32 -0.21
C GLY A 60 -6.99 24.09 -1.26
N PHE A 61 -7.39 23.44 -2.37
CA PHE A 61 -8.00 24.16 -3.50
C PHE A 61 -9.48 24.51 -3.30
N THR A 62 -10.24 23.69 -2.58
CA THR A 62 -11.68 23.95 -2.35
C THR A 62 -11.97 24.56 -0.97
N GLY A 63 -11.01 24.52 -0.04
CA GLY A 63 -11.18 25.06 1.32
C GLY A 63 -12.15 24.26 2.20
N LEU A 64 -12.63 23.11 1.73
CA LEU A 64 -13.57 22.26 2.47
C LEU A 64 -12.81 21.34 3.41
N PHE A 65 -13.08 21.43 4.71
CA PHE A 65 -12.56 20.47 5.67
C PHE A 65 -13.40 19.19 5.63
N SER A 66 -12.84 18.10 5.09
CA SER A 66 -13.50 16.79 5.05
C SER A 66 -12.77 15.75 5.89
N LEU A 67 -13.44 15.25 6.93
CA LEU A 67 -12.98 14.09 7.72
C LEU A 67 -13.36 12.74 7.07
N GLY A 68 -14.19 12.75 6.03
CA GLY A 68 -14.69 11.53 5.39
C GLY A 68 -13.59 10.68 4.75
N GLN A 69 -12.53 11.33 4.24
CA GLN A 69 -11.39 10.66 3.61
C GLN A 69 -10.69 9.66 4.54
N ALA A 70 -10.45 10.06 5.79
CA ALA A 70 -9.86 9.19 6.79
C ALA A 70 -10.82 8.04 7.18
N GLY A 71 -12.14 8.32 7.22
CA GLY A 71 -13.17 7.33 7.49
C GLY A 71 -13.22 6.23 6.43
N PHE A 72 -13.32 6.60 5.14
CA PHE A 72 -13.33 5.63 4.05
C PHE A 72 -12.02 4.84 3.95
N MET A 73 -10.88 5.50 4.15
CA MET A 73 -9.59 4.84 4.22
C MET A 73 -9.54 3.78 5.34
N ALA A 74 -10.06 4.10 6.54
CA ALA A 74 -10.09 3.17 7.66
C ALA A 74 -11.00 1.98 7.37
N ILE A 75 -12.19 2.20 6.82
CA ILE A 75 -13.15 1.15 6.47
C ILE A 75 -12.55 0.19 5.44
N GLY A 76 -11.95 0.71 4.37
CA GLY A 76 -11.32 -0.12 3.34
C GLY A 76 -10.14 -0.92 3.87
N ALA A 77 -9.23 -0.26 4.61
CA ALA A 77 -8.08 -0.92 5.21
C ALA A 77 -8.48 -2.06 6.17
N TYR A 78 -9.51 -1.85 7.01
CA TYR A 78 -10.01 -2.88 7.91
C TYR A 78 -10.65 -4.05 7.15
N THR A 79 -11.42 -3.75 6.11
CA THR A 79 -12.06 -4.77 5.26
C THR A 79 -11.00 -5.67 4.61
N VAL A 80 -9.97 -5.07 4.01
CA VAL A 80 -8.86 -5.81 3.41
C VAL A 80 -8.11 -6.62 4.46
N ALA A 81 -7.81 -6.03 5.63
CA ALA A 81 -7.09 -6.71 6.71
C ALA A 81 -7.84 -7.95 7.21
N ILE A 82 -9.15 -7.86 7.42
CA ILE A 82 -9.97 -8.99 7.89
C ILE A 82 -9.88 -10.19 6.93
N PHE A 83 -9.89 -9.95 5.62
CA PHE A 83 -9.89 -11.02 4.63
C PHE A 83 -8.49 -11.55 4.26
N THR A 84 -7.45 -10.76 4.47
CA THR A 84 -6.06 -11.12 4.07
C THR A 84 -5.21 -11.69 5.20
N VAL A 85 -5.66 -11.58 6.45
CA VAL A 85 -4.94 -12.17 7.59
C VAL A 85 -4.97 -13.70 7.49
N PRO A 86 -3.80 -14.38 7.51
CA PRO A 86 -3.72 -15.83 7.44
C PRO A 86 -4.44 -16.51 8.61
N LEU A 87 -5.15 -17.61 8.33
CA LEU A 87 -5.89 -18.38 9.34
C LEU A 87 -5.03 -18.74 10.57
N ALA A 88 -3.78 -19.15 10.36
CA ALA A 88 -2.85 -19.52 11.44
C ALA A 88 -2.44 -18.34 12.35
N ALA A 89 -2.51 -17.10 11.86
CA ALA A 89 -2.16 -15.89 12.62
C ALA A 89 -3.35 -15.28 13.36
N ARG A 90 -4.59 -15.63 12.99
CA ARG A 90 -5.81 -15.04 13.57
C ARG A 90 -5.91 -15.22 15.08
N ALA A 91 -5.55 -16.39 15.59
CA ALA A 91 -5.56 -16.66 17.04
C ALA A 91 -4.61 -15.72 17.82
N LYS A 92 -3.53 -15.23 17.18
CA LYS A 92 -2.60 -14.27 17.79
C LYS A 92 -3.09 -12.83 17.69
N ILE A 93 -3.89 -12.50 16.67
CA ILE A 93 -4.37 -11.14 16.40
C ILE A 93 -5.70 -10.87 17.14
N PHE A 94 -6.62 -11.83 17.14
CA PHE A 94 -7.95 -11.74 17.75
C PHE A 94 -8.00 -12.45 19.12
N TYR A 95 -7.08 -12.08 20.02
CA TYR A 95 -6.92 -12.75 21.32
C TYR A 95 -7.92 -12.27 22.39
N ILE A 96 -8.45 -11.04 22.26
CA ILE A 96 -9.40 -10.46 23.24
C ILE A 96 -10.85 -10.86 22.93
N THR A 97 -11.19 -10.90 21.64
CA THR A 97 -12.54 -11.24 21.19
C THR A 97 -12.43 -12.12 19.95
N PRO A 98 -12.98 -13.35 19.98
CA PRO A 98 -12.93 -14.23 18.83
C PRO A 98 -13.70 -13.62 17.66
N GLN A 99 -13.12 -13.74 16.47
CA GLN A 99 -13.75 -13.29 15.23
C GLN A 99 -15.03 -14.09 14.96
N ASN A 100 -16.02 -13.47 14.32
CA ASN A 100 -17.27 -14.14 13.96
C ASN A 100 -16.96 -15.45 13.19
N PRO A 101 -17.54 -16.60 13.57
CA PRO A 101 -17.22 -17.92 12.99
C PRO A 101 -17.42 -18.01 11.48
N VAL A 102 -18.31 -17.17 10.90
CA VAL A 102 -18.52 -17.09 9.45
C VAL A 102 -17.32 -16.45 8.74
N LEU A 103 -16.73 -15.41 9.33
CA LEU A 103 -15.59 -14.69 8.76
C LEU A 103 -14.26 -15.34 9.13
N ALA A 104 -14.22 -16.06 10.26
CA ALA A 104 -13.02 -16.68 10.81
C ALA A 104 -12.40 -17.75 9.90
N GLN A 105 -13.16 -18.31 8.95
CA GLN A 105 -12.70 -19.36 8.03
C GLN A 105 -12.38 -18.84 6.61
N ILE A 106 -12.73 -17.58 6.31
CA ILE A 106 -12.58 -17.02 4.97
C ILE A 106 -11.25 -16.28 4.87
N GLU A 107 -10.37 -16.74 3.99
CA GLU A 107 -9.15 -16.04 3.56
C GLU A 107 -9.28 -15.75 2.05
N LEU A 108 -9.21 -14.48 1.67
CA LEU A 108 -9.33 -14.06 0.27
C LEU A 108 -7.97 -13.60 -0.26
N PRO A 109 -7.67 -13.80 -1.55
CA PRO A 109 -6.49 -13.22 -2.17
C PRO A 109 -6.58 -11.69 -2.12
N PHE A 110 -5.41 -11.06 -1.97
CA PHE A 110 -5.28 -9.60 -1.76
C PHE A 110 -6.12 -8.77 -2.73
N VAL A 111 -6.14 -9.13 -4.03
CA VAL A 111 -6.88 -8.38 -5.05
C VAL A 111 -8.39 -8.40 -4.82
N ILE A 112 -8.96 -9.56 -4.44
CA ILE A 112 -10.40 -9.67 -4.18
C ILE A 112 -10.74 -8.91 -2.91
N ALA A 113 -9.92 -9.04 -1.86
CA ALA A 113 -10.09 -8.29 -0.63
C ALA A 113 -10.04 -6.77 -0.86
N LEU A 114 -9.12 -6.31 -1.73
CA LEU A 114 -8.98 -4.89 -2.10
C LEU A 114 -10.23 -4.36 -2.80
N ILE A 115 -10.76 -5.09 -3.78
CA ILE A 115 -12.00 -4.71 -4.47
C ILE A 115 -13.19 -4.64 -3.50
N LEU A 116 -13.26 -5.55 -2.54
CA LEU A 116 -14.30 -5.53 -1.50
C LEU A 116 -14.12 -4.36 -0.51
N GLY A 117 -12.88 -3.92 -0.30
CA GLY A 117 -12.56 -2.79 0.58
C GLY A 117 -12.83 -1.41 -0.03
N GLY A 118 -12.95 -1.34 -1.36
CA GLY A 118 -13.15 -0.09 -2.11
C GLY A 118 -11.86 0.46 -2.72
#